data_AF-A0A7Y0HQT5-F1
#
_entry.id   AF-A0A7Y0HQT5-F1
#
_cell.length_a   1.000
_cell.length_b   1.000
_cell.length_c   1.000
_cell.angle_alpha   90.00
_cell.angle_beta   90.00
_cell.angle_gamma   90.00
#
_symmetry.space_group_name_H-M   'P 1'
#
loop_
_entity.id
_entity.type
_entity.pdbx_description
1 polymer ?
#
loop_
_entity_poly.entity_id
_entity_poly.type
_entity_poly.pdbx_seq_one_letter_code
_entity_poly.pdbx_strand_id
1 'polypeptide(L)'
;MIDIHTHILPGIDDGSKDMDYSIKMLKIAEDNGIKKIIATPHFYRGYYENKYEDVCKHIEDLKKKIVEISINVEIFPGQEVFLDNHTLELYKDGAIKGLNNSKYVLVEFPMETMPKQALDMLYELKISGAVPIIAHPERYLYFMKKPSLINEFIEEKHLFQLNSGSVKGLFGKEAQKLSHTLIEHNICDFIASDAHSTGRRSPKIEEAIIQGDKLRAGLKDKVTKNAEKILSNDSINSCAEKVKEKKSIFSFLKRK
;
A
#
# COMPACT_ATOMS: atom_id res chain seq x y z
N MET A 1 -2.45 15.63 -4.71
CA MET A 1 -1.69 14.43 -4.25
C MET A 1 -2.07 13.22 -5.08
N ILE A 2 -1.25 12.16 -5.03
CA ILE A 2 -1.50 10.87 -5.67
C ILE A 2 -1.74 9.85 -4.56
N ASP A 3 -2.86 9.11 -4.62
CA ASP A 3 -3.15 8.00 -3.72
C ASP A 3 -2.93 6.67 -4.45
N ILE A 4 -1.98 5.86 -4.00
CA ILE A 4 -1.51 4.68 -4.75
C ILE A 4 -2.21 3.38 -4.34
N HIS A 5 -3.09 3.42 -3.33
CA HIS A 5 -3.75 2.25 -2.78
C HIS A 5 -5.19 2.61 -2.36
N THR A 6 -6.17 2.15 -3.14
CA THR A 6 -7.60 2.39 -2.89
C THR A 6 -8.49 1.26 -3.43
N HIS A 7 -9.59 0.97 -2.73
CA HIS A 7 -10.61 -0.01 -3.12
C HIS A 7 -11.84 0.73 -3.61
N ILE A 8 -11.62 1.55 -4.65
CA ILE A 8 -12.61 2.52 -5.13
C ILE A 8 -13.48 1.97 -6.26
N LEU A 9 -13.13 0.82 -6.84
CA LEU A 9 -13.87 0.24 -7.96
C LEU A 9 -15.17 -0.42 -7.48
N PRO A 10 -16.28 -0.22 -8.20
CA PRO A 10 -17.60 -0.62 -7.73
C PRO A 10 -17.83 -2.12 -7.85
N GLY A 11 -18.10 -2.78 -6.72
CA GLY A 11 -18.68 -4.12 -6.64
C GLY A 11 -17.74 -5.28 -6.97
N ILE A 12 -16.42 -5.07 -6.87
CA ILE A 12 -15.42 -6.09 -7.26
C ILE A 12 -14.60 -6.66 -6.10
N ASP A 13 -14.61 -6.00 -4.95
CA ASP A 13 -14.00 -6.45 -3.70
C ASP A 13 -14.78 -5.92 -2.47
N ASP A 14 -14.16 -5.87 -1.31
CA ASP A 14 -14.75 -5.39 -0.05
C ASP A 14 -14.72 -3.86 0.13
N GLY A 15 -14.28 -3.12 -0.88
CA GLY A 15 -14.30 -1.66 -0.91
C GLY A 15 -15.64 -1.08 -1.33
N SER A 16 -15.65 -0.37 -2.45
CA SER A 16 -16.86 0.26 -2.96
C SER A 16 -17.89 -0.77 -3.41
N LYS A 17 -19.11 -0.70 -2.87
CA LYS A 17 -20.17 -1.67 -3.17
C LYS A 17 -20.91 -1.43 -4.50
N ASP A 18 -20.89 -0.20 -5.00
CA ASP A 18 -21.63 0.20 -6.21
C ASP A 18 -21.07 1.52 -6.80
N MET A 19 -21.51 1.86 -8.01
CA MET A 19 -21.05 3.05 -8.74
C MET A 19 -21.29 4.35 -7.97
N ASP A 20 -22.46 4.50 -7.34
CA ASP A 20 -22.80 5.69 -6.56
C ASP A 20 -21.89 5.86 -5.34
N TYR A 21 -21.49 4.75 -4.73
CA TYR A 21 -20.57 4.74 -3.61
C TYR A 21 -19.14 5.09 -4.05
N SER A 22 -18.69 4.59 -5.21
CA SER A 22 -17.41 4.98 -5.82
C SER A 22 -17.36 6.48 -6.09
N ILE A 23 -18.44 7.05 -6.64
CA ILE A 23 -18.59 8.50 -6.86
C ILE A 23 -18.46 9.28 -5.55
N LYS A 24 -19.10 8.82 -4.47
CA LYS A 24 -18.98 9.48 -3.15
C LYS A 24 -17.55 9.43 -2.62
N MET A 25 -16.87 8.30 -2.77
CA MET A 25 -15.46 8.17 -2.40
C MET A 25 -14.58 9.12 -3.22
N LEU A 26 -14.81 9.22 -4.53
CA LEU A 26 -14.07 10.13 -5.40
C LEU A 26 -14.27 11.60 -5.05
N LYS A 27 -15.49 12.01 -4.71
CA LYS A 27 -15.76 13.38 -4.21
C LYS A 27 -14.99 13.67 -2.92
N ILE A 28 -14.96 12.71 -1.99
CA ILE A 28 -14.15 12.85 -0.77
C ILE A 28 -12.66 12.99 -1.13
N ALA A 29 -12.17 12.21 -2.08
CA ALA A 29 -10.77 12.30 -2.51
C ALA A 29 -10.45 13.69 -3.10
N GLU A 30 -11.32 14.20 -3.98
CA GLU A 30 -11.23 15.53 -4.58
C GLU A 30 -11.22 16.64 -3.52
N ASP A 31 -12.18 16.61 -2.59
CA ASP A 31 -12.32 17.56 -1.49
C ASP A 31 -11.09 17.56 -0.56
N ASN A 32 -10.33 16.47 -0.54
CA ASN A 32 -9.12 16.30 0.27
C ASN A 32 -7.85 16.41 -0.60
N GLY A 33 -7.92 17.06 -1.77
CA GLY A 33 -6.76 17.43 -2.57
C GLY A 33 -6.09 16.28 -3.31
N ILE A 34 -6.70 15.09 -3.38
CA ILE A 34 -6.25 14.00 -4.23
C ILE A 34 -6.65 14.32 -5.67
N LYS A 35 -5.69 14.20 -6.60
CA LYS A 35 -5.88 14.47 -8.04
C LYS A 35 -5.72 13.23 -8.89
N LYS A 36 -5.00 12.22 -8.38
CA LYS A 36 -4.75 10.96 -9.07
C LYS A 36 -4.91 9.82 -8.07
N ILE A 37 -5.58 8.76 -8.50
CA ILE A 37 -5.79 7.55 -7.71
C ILE A 37 -5.34 6.36 -8.54
N ILE A 38 -4.58 5.45 -7.95
CA ILE A 38 -4.42 4.09 -8.46
C ILE A 38 -5.44 3.23 -7.73
N ALA A 39 -6.39 2.67 -8.48
CA ALA A 39 -7.33 1.71 -7.93
C ALA A 39 -6.65 0.35 -7.82
N THR A 40 -6.67 -0.24 -6.64
CA THR A 40 -5.93 -1.45 -6.28
C THR A 40 -6.87 -2.46 -5.64
N PRO A 41 -7.93 -2.91 -6.34
CA PRO A 41 -8.79 -3.93 -5.79
C PRO A 41 -7.99 -5.20 -5.46
N HIS A 42 -8.49 -5.99 -4.53
CA HIS A 42 -7.85 -7.25 -4.17
C HIS A 42 -7.75 -8.19 -5.37
N PHE A 43 -6.57 -8.78 -5.54
CA PHE A 43 -6.38 -10.04 -6.25
C PHE A 43 -5.96 -11.10 -5.24
N TYR A 44 -6.92 -11.92 -4.83
CA TYR A 44 -6.74 -13.01 -3.87
C TYR A 44 -7.42 -14.27 -4.39
N ARG A 45 -6.60 -15.25 -4.80
CA ARG A 45 -7.08 -16.52 -5.36
C ARG A 45 -8.07 -17.23 -4.43
N GLY A 46 -9.17 -17.68 -5.01
CA GLY A 46 -10.30 -18.28 -4.29
C GLY A 46 -11.26 -17.28 -3.63
N TYR A 47 -10.99 -15.97 -3.65
CA TYR A 47 -11.83 -14.94 -3.05
C TYR A 47 -12.16 -13.80 -4.04
N TYR A 48 -11.13 -13.13 -4.57
CA TYR A 48 -11.23 -12.04 -5.54
C TYR A 48 -10.26 -12.29 -6.70
N GLU A 49 -10.77 -12.69 -7.86
CA GLU A 49 -9.93 -13.12 -9.01
C GLU A 49 -10.08 -12.22 -10.24
N ASN A 50 -10.41 -10.94 -10.04
CA ASN A 50 -10.50 -9.97 -11.13
C ASN A 50 -9.13 -9.78 -11.76
N LYS A 51 -8.95 -10.26 -13.00
CA LYS A 51 -7.69 -10.09 -13.73
C LYS A 51 -7.45 -8.62 -14.01
N TYR A 52 -6.20 -8.25 -14.27
CA TYR A 52 -5.84 -6.87 -14.55
C TYR A 52 -6.64 -6.25 -15.71
N GLU A 53 -6.97 -7.05 -16.74
CA GLU A 53 -7.82 -6.62 -17.84
C GLU A 53 -9.25 -6.28 -17.38
N ASP A 54 -9.81 -7.03 -16.44
CA ASP A 54 -11.14 -6.78 -15.88
C ASP A 54 -11.12 -5.51 -15.03
N VAL A 55 -10.07 -5.31 -14.23
CA VAL A 55 -9.82 -4.05 -13.51
C VAL A 55 -9.79 -2.85 -14.46
N CYS A 56 -9.12 -2.97 -15.61
CA CYS A 56 -9.13 -1.93 -16.64
C CYS A 56 -10.54 -1.64 -17.17
N LYS A 57 -11.38 -2.66 -17.41
CA LYS A 57 -12.77 -2.48 -17.85
C LYS A 57 -13.59 -1.70 -16.81
N HIS A 58 -13.48 -2.07 -15.53
CA HIS A 58 -14.15 -1.35 -14.43
C HIS A 58 -13.71 0.12 -14.33
N ILE A 59 -12.43 0.39 -14.58
CA ILE A 59 -11.91 1.76 -14.62
C ILE A 59 -12.50 2.56 -15.77
N GLU A 60 -12.60 1.99 -16.96
CA GLU A 60 -13.20 2.70 -18.10
C GLU A 60 -14.67 3.05 -17.85
N ASP A 61 -15.42 2.16 -17.19
CA ASP A 61 -16.81 2.45 -16.80
C ASP A 61 -16.89 3.54 -15.72
N LEU A 62 -16.01 3.50 -14.72
CA LEU A 62 -15.93 4.55 -13.70
C LEU A 62 -15.50 5.90 -14.29
N LYS A 63 -14.56 5.91 -15.25
CA LYS A 63 -14.12 7.12 -15.96
C LYS A 63 -15.24 7.78 -16.75
N LYS A 64 -16.08 7.00 -17.45
CA LYS A 64 -17.27 7.56 -18.13
C LYS A 64 -18.15 8.31 -17.13
N LYS A 65 -18.36 7.72 -15.94
CA LYS A 65 -19.17 8.35 -14.91
C LYS A 65 -18.51 9.61 -14.33
N ILE A 66 -17.20 9.60 -14.10
CA ILE A 66 -16.42 10.77 -13.65
C ILE A 66 -16.58 11.95 -14.60
N VAL A 67 -16.50 11.71 -15.91
CA VAL A 67 -16.67 12.75 -16.94
C VAL A 67 -18.10 13.30 -16.92
N GLU A 68 -19.10 12.43 -16.80
CA GLU A 68 -20.53 12.83 -16.76
C GLU A 68 -20.84 13.80 -15.61
N ILE A 69 -20.18 13.62 -14.45
CA ILE A 69 -20.45 14.40 -13.24
C ILE A 69 -19.33 15.38 -12.87
N SER A 70 -18.36 15.58 -13.76
CA SER A 70 -17.27 16.55 -13.63
C SER A 70 -16.41 16.42 -12.36
N ILE A 71 -16.05 15.20 -11.97
CA ILE A 71 -15.07 14.98 -10.88
C ILE A 71 -13.64 15.19 -11.41
N ASN A 72 -12.84 16.02 -10.75
CA ASN A 72 -11.46 16.30 -11.13
C ASN A 72 -10.44 15.38 -10.44
N VAL A 73 -10.60 14.07 -10.66
CA VAL A 73 -9.70 13.01 -10.18
C VAL A 73 -9.44 12.02 -11.31
N GLU A 74 -8.17 11.82 -11.67
CA GLU A 74 -7.76 10.80 -12.63
C GLU A 74 -7.61 9.44 -11.95
N ILE A 75 -8.05 8.36 -12.61
CA ILE A 75 -7.95 6.99 -12.09
C ILE A 75 -7.08 6.12 -12.99
N PHE A 76 -6.17 5.37 -12.35
CA PHE A 76 -5.23 4.46 -12.97
C PHE A 76 -5.44 3.02 -12.46
N PRO A 77 -5.18 2.00 -13.31
CA PRO A 77 -5.32 0.59 -12.94
C PRO A 77 -4.18 0.09 -12.05
N GLY A 78 -4.50 -0.79 -11.11
CA GLY A 78 -3.57 -1.47 -10.21
C GLY A 78 -4.28 -2.65 -9.55
N GLN A 79 -3.58 -3.39 -8.71
CA GLN A 79 -4.13 -4.47 -7.90
C GLN A 79 -3.38 -4.50 -6.57
N GLU A 80 -4.06 -4.84 -5.48
CA GLU A 80 -3.43 -5.31 -4.26
C GLU A 80 -3.37 -6.84 -4.34
N VAL A 81 -2.17 -7.40 -4.49
CA VAL A 81 -2.00 -8.84 -4.75
C VAL A 81 -1.70 -9.56 -3.44
N PHE A 82 -2.58 -10.48 -3.04
CA PHE A 82 -2.31 -11.38 -1.92
C PHE A 82 -1.26 -12.41 -2.33
N LEU A 83 -0.07 -12.32 -1.74
CA LEU A 83 1.09 -13.09 -2.20
C LEU A 83 0.93 -14.58 -1.90
N ASP A 84 1.06 -15.41 -2.95
CA ASP A 84 1.06 -16.86 -2.87
C ASP A 84 2.04 -17.49 -3.89
N ASN A 85 2.12 -18.82 -3.87
CA ASN A 85 3.01 -19.61 -4.73
C ASN A 85 2.65 -19.59 -6.23
N HIS A 86 1.51 -19.01 -6.61
CA HIS A 86 1.10 -18.85 -8.01
C HIS A 86 1.30 -17.43 -8.53
N THR A 87 1.65 -16.49 -7.65
CA THR A 87 1.78 -15.07 -7.99
C THR A 87 2.78 -14.84 -9.11
N LEU A 88 3.92 -15.56 -9.15
CA LEU A 88 4.90 -15.43 -10.23
C LEU A 88 4.34 -15.82 -11.60
N GLU A 89 3.60 -16.92 -11.65
CA GLU A 89 2.99 -17.43 -12.90
C GLU A 89 1.97 -16.43 -13.43
N LEU A 90 1.09 -15.95 -12.54
CA LEU A 90 0.08 -14.93 -12.86
C LEU A 90 0.67 -13.58 -13.25
N TYR A 91 1.85 -13.24 -12.75
CA TYR A 91 2.55 -12.03 -13.18
C TYR A 91 3.09 -12.18 -14.60
N LYS A 92 3.65 -13.35 -14.91
CA LYS A 92 4.20 -13.66 -16.24
C LYS A 92 3.13 -13.80 -17.32
N ASP A 93 1.96 -14.34 -16.97
CA ASP A 93 0.84 -14.47 -17.91
C ASP A 93 0.04 -13.16 -18.09
N GLY A 94 0.26 -12.17 -17.20
CA GLY A 94 -0.37 -10.86 -17.22
C GLY A 94 -1.74 -10.77 -16.55
N ALA A 95 -2.19 -11.84 -15.88
CA ALA A 95 -3.41 -11.84 -15.06
C ALA A 95 -3.28 -10.89 -13.87
N ILE A 96 -2.09 -10.75 -13.31
CA ILE A 96 -1.74 -9.64 -12.40
C ILE A 96 -0.70 -8.72 -13.03
N LYS A 97 -0.80 -7.42 -12.74
CA LYS A 97 0.23 -6.44 -13.13
C LYS A 97 0.48 -5.42 -12.04
N GLY A 98 1.58 -4.69 -12.21
CA GLY A 98 1.92 -3.58 -11.32
C GLY A 98 0.99 -2.37 -11.46
N LEU A 99 1.15 -1.46 -10.52
CA LEU A 99 0.45 -0.19 -10.43
C LEU A 99 0.68 0.62 -11.70
N ASN A 100 -0.40 0.95 -12.40
CA ASN A 100 -0.42 1.66 -13.68
C ASN A 100 0.51 1.05 -14.76
N ASN A 101 0.49 -0.28 -14.93
CA ASN A 101 1.39 -1.02 -15.83
C ASN A 101 2.89 -0.82 -15.55
N SER A 102 3.25 -0.28 -14.40
CA SER A 102 4.65 -0.15 -13.98
C SER A 102 5.20 -1.48 -13.46
N LYS A 103 6.50 -1.51 -13.20
CA LYS A 103 7.16 -2.63 -12.51
C LYS A 103 6.73 -2.77 -11.05
N TYR A 104 6.08 -1.77 -10.46
CA TYR A 104 5.76 -1.75 -9.04
C TYR A 104 4.52 -2.56 -8.73
N VAL A 105 4.66 -3.68 -7.99
CA VAL A 105 3.54 -4.55 -7.63
C VAL A 105 3.24 -4.38 -6.15
N LEU A 106 2.02 -3.98 -5.82
CA LEU A 106 1.56 -3.87 -4.43
C LEU A 106 1.18 -5.27 -3.94
N VAL A 107 1.83 -5.72 -2.86
CA VAL A 107 1.67 -7.08 -2.32
C VAL A 107 1.26 -7.06 -0.87
N GLU A 108 0.33 -7.95 -0.50
CA GLU A 108 -0.15 -8.14 0.87
C GLU A 108 0.07 -9.59 1.36
N PHE A 109 0.01 -9.77 2.68
CA PHE A 109 0.23 -11.06 3.36
C PHE A 109 -0.89 -11.36 4.37
N PRO A 110 -1.00 -12.61 4.86
CA PRO A 110 -1.82 -12.91 6.02
C PRO A 110 -1.45 -12.04 7.23
N MET A 111 -2.45 -11.41 7.84
CA MET A 111 -2.24 -10.42 8.91
C MET A 111 -1.60 -11.01 10.18
N GLU A 112 -1.85 -12.28 10.45
CA GLU A 112 -1.49 -12.92 11.72
C GLU A 112 -0.13 -13.60 11.69
N THR A 113 0.24 -14.20 10.57
CA THR A 113 1.43 -15.05 10.45
C THR A 113 2.20 -14.74 9.18
N MET A 114 3.49 -14.49 9.33
CA MET A 114 4.38 -14.26 8.20
C MET A 114 4.55 -15.57 7.43
N PRO A 115 4.26 -15.60 6.11
CA PRO A 115 4.51 -16.79 5.31
C PRO A 115 6.00 -17.12 5.31
N LYS A 116 6.34 -18.39 5.58
CA LYS A 116 7.75 -18.83 5.63
C LYS A 116 8.51 -18.58 4.33
N GLN A 117 7.81 -18.66 3.20
CA GLN A 117 8.35 -18.49 1.85
C GLN A 117 8.15 -17.06 1.31
N ALA A 118 7.72 -16.10 2.14
CA ALA A 118 7.41 -14.75 1.67
C ALA A 118 8.60 -14.11 0.93
N LEU A 119 9.80 -14.15 1.52
CA LEU A 119 11.00 -13.57 0.91
C LEU A 119 11.41 -14.29 -0.38
N ASP A 120 11.29 -15.62 -0.42
CA ASP A 120 11.59 -16.42 -1.63
C ASP A 120 10.65 -16.03 -2.79
N MET A 121 9.34 -15.95 -2.53
CA MET A 121 8.34 -15.55 -3.53
C MET A 121 8.57 -14.12 -4.03
N LEU A 122 8.89 -13.19 -3.11
CA LEU A 122 9.23 -11.81 -3.49
C LEU A 122 10.51 -11.72 -4.32
N TYR A 123 11.50 -12.55 -4.01
CA TYR A 123 12.75 -12.62 -4.74
C TYR A 123 12.53 -13.14 -6.18
N GLU A 124 11.72 -14.18 -6.34
CA GLU A 124 11.35 -14.68 -7.67
C GLU A 124 10.60 -13.63 -8.50
N LEU A 125 9.66 -12.90 -7.88
CA LEU A 125 9.00 -11.76 -8.53
C LEU A 125 10.00 -10.70 -8.98
N LYS A 126 10.97 -10.35 -8.13
CA LYS A 126 12.05 -9.40 -8.49
C LYS A 126 12.86 -9.86 -9.69
N ILE A 127 13.20 -11.16 -9.77
CA ILE A 127 13.92 -11.71 -10.92
C ILE A 127 13.11 -11.56 -12.21
N SER A 128 11.78 -11.66 -12.14
CA SER A 128 10.90 -11.43 -13.30
C SER A 128 10.75 -9.97 -13.73
N GLY A 129 11.42 -9.04 -13.03
CA GLY A 129 11.42 -7.61 -13.34
C GLY A 129 10.44 -6.77 -12.52
N ALA A 130 9.68 -7.40 -11.61
CA ALA A 130 8.80 -6.69 -10.69
C ALA A 130 9.59 -6.00 -9.55
N VAL A 131 9.01 -4.96 -8.97
CA VAL A 131 9.47 -4.32 -7.74
C VAL A 131 8.34 -4.37 -6.72
N PRO A 132 8.37 -5.34 -5.78
CA PRO A 132 7.34 -5.46 -4.77
C PRO A 132 7.31 -4.25 -3.82
N ILE A 133 6.11 -3.72 -3.60
CA ILE A 133 5.77 -2.76 -2.55
C ILE A 133 4.96 -3.50 -1.51
N ILE A 134 5.48 -3.60 -0.28
CA ILE A 134 4.77 -4.24 0.83
C ILE A 134 3.65 -3.30 1.29
N ALA A 135 2.40 -3.74 1.13
CA ALA A 135 1.22 -3.05 1.61
C ALA A 135 1.17 -3.10 3.15
N HIS A 136 0.85 -1.94 3.74
CA HIS A 136 0.53 -1.73 5.15
C HIS A 136 1.30 -2.62 6.16
N PRO A 137 2.66 -2.65 6.13
CA PRO A 137 3.44 -3.50 7.03
C PRO A 137 3.15 -3.21 8.51
N GLU A 138 2.70 -2.00 8.83
CA GLU A 138 2.31 -1.63 10.18
C GLU A 138 1.05 -2.33 10.70
N ARG A 139 0.31 -3.05 9.84
CA ARG A 139 -0.89 -3.82 10.20
C ARG A 139 -0.61 -5.29 10.50
N TYR A 140 0.56 -5.81 10.14
CA TYR A 140 0.91 -7.21 10.39
C TYR A 140 1.28 -7.46 11.86
N LEU A 141 0.60 -8.41 12.51
CA LEU A 141 0.78 -8.70 13.93
C LEU A 141 2.21 -9.10 14.28
N TYR A 142 2.91 -9.79 13.38
CA TYR A 142 4.29 -10.20 13.57
C TYR A 142 5.27 -9.01 13.53
N PHE A 143 5.04 -8.00 12.69
CA PHE A 143 5.83 -6.77 12.72
C PHE A 143 5.49 -5.90 13.93
N MET A 144 4.23 -5.84 14.37
CA MET A 144 3.88 -5.15 15.63
C MET A 144 4.60 -5.78 16.83
N LYS A 145 4.62 -7.12 16.89
CA LYS A 145 5.25 -7.88 17.97
C LYS A 145 6.78 -7.78 17.94
N LYS A 146 7.37 -7.84 16.74
CA LYS A 146 8.82 -7.80 16.54
C LYS A 146 9.16 -6.94 15.32
N PRO A 147 9.25 -5.60 15.48
CA PRO A 147 9.51 -4.68 14.37
C PRO A 147 10.82 -4.95 13.62
N SER A 148 11.82 -5.53 14.28
CA SER A 148 13.12 -5.88 13.69
C SER A 148 13.03 -6.93 12.56
N LEU A 149 11.93 -7.69 12.46
CA LEU A 149 11.72 -8.64 11.35
C LEU A 149 11.63 -7.93 10.00
N ILE A 150 11.23 -6.66 9.96
CA ILE A 150 11.18 -5.89 8.71
C ILE A 150 12.57 -5.68 8.10
N ASN A 151 13.65 -5.85 8.88
CA ASN A 151 15.02 -5.67 8.41
C ASN A 151 15.39 -6.64 7.30
N GLU A 152 14.83 -7.86 7.29
CA GLU A 152 15.06 -8.85 6.23
C GLU A 152 14.52 -8.32 4.89
N PHE A 153 13.37 -7.65 4.90
CA PHE A 153 12.79 -7.02 3.72
C PHE A 153 13.55 -5.76 3.27
N ILE A 154 14.12 -5.00 4.22
CA ILE A 154 14.98 -3.84 3.94
C ILE A 154 16.27 -4.28 3.27
N GLU A 155 16.90 -5.36 3.73
CA GLU A 155 18.12 -5.92 3.15
C GLU A 155 17.90 -6.33 1.69
N GLU A 156 16.71 -6.86 1.40
CA GLU A 156 16.25 -7.18 0.05
C GLU A 156 15.74 -5.96 -0.75
N LYS A 157 15.88 -4.74 -0.22
CA LYS A 157 15.51 -3.48 -0.90
C LYS A 157 14.05 -3.42 -1.34
N HIS A 158 13.13 -4.03 -0.59
CA HIS A 158 11.70 -3.85 -0.80
C HIS A 158 11.27 -2.42 -0.46
N LEU A 159 10.17 -1.98 -1.07
CA LEU A 159 9.53 -0.70 -0.77
C LEU A 159 8.34 -0.91 0.15
N PHE A 160 7.96 0.12 0.92
CA PHE A 160 6.89 0.01 1.91
C PHE A 160 5.86 1.13 1.79
N GLN A 161 4.57 0.74 1.76
CA GLN A 161 3.44 1.67 1.79
C GLN A 161 2.74 1.57 3.13
N LEU A 162 2.63 2.69 3.87
CA LEU A 162 1.88 2.77 5.12
C LEU A 162 0.46 3.28 4.89
N ASN A 163 -0.51 2.81 5.66
CA ASN A 163 -1.86 3.34 5.59
C ASN A 163 -1.96 4.68 6.34
N SER A 164 -2.62 5.65 5.71
CA SER A 164 -2.89 6.95 6.33
C SER A 164 -3.70 6.79 7.62
N GLY A 165 -4.61 5.81 7.66
CA GLY A 165 -5.36 5.44 8.85
C GLY A 165 -4.45 4.98 10.01
N SER A 166 -3.41 4.20 9.74
CA SER A 166 -2.50 3.71 10.78
C SER A 166 -1.73 4.86 11.43
N VAL A 167 -1.18 5.77 10.62
CA VAL A 167 -0.47 6.99 11.10
C VAL A 167 -1.36 7.81 12.04
N LYS A 168 -2.65 7.92 11.68
CA LYS A 168 -3.68 8.64 12.46
C LYS A 168 -4.30 7.84 13.62
N GLY A 169 -3.92 6.57 13.81
CA GLY A 169 -4.41 5.74 14.91
C GLY A 169 -5.75 5.03 14.66
N LEU A 170 -6.24 5.03 13.42
CA LEU A 170 -7.48 4.40 13.01
C LEU A 170 -7.50 2.88 13.26
N PHE A 171 -6.37 2.21 13.08
CA PHE A 171 -6.24 0.75 13.23
C PHE A 171 -5.69 0.33 14.60
N GLY A 172 -5.79 1.23 15.60
CA GLY A 172 -5.34 0.99 16.96
C GLY A 172 -3.93 1.48 17.26
N LYS A 173 -3.58 1.50 18.55
CA LYS A 173 -2.35 2.10 19.07
C LYS A 173 -1.08 1.38 18.62
N GLU A 174 -1.12 0.06 18.50
CA GLU A 174 0.06 -0.71 18.06
C GLU A 174 0.39 -0.46 16.59
N ALA A 175 -0.62 -0.44 15.71
CA ALA A 175 -0.45 -0.05 14.30
C ALA A 175 0.09 1.37 14.18
N GLN A 176 -0.43 2.30 14.97
CA GLN A 176 0.07 3.68 15.00
C GLN A 176 1.53 3.76 15.42
N LYS A 177 1.87 3.13 16.54
CA LYS A 177 3.24 3.11 17.07
C LYS A 177 4.23 2.51 16.08
N LEU A 178 3.86 1.42 15.42
CA LEU A 178 4.69 0.82 14.39
C LEU A 178 4.81 1.75 13.18
N SER A 179 3.72 2.36 12.70
CA SER A 179 3.77 3.33 11.60
C SER A 179 4.74 4.48 11.88
N HIS A 180 4.73 5.02 13.10
CA HIS A 180 5.64 6.10 13.51
C HIS A 180 7.09 5.60 13.54
N THR A 181 7.32 4.40 14.08
CA THR A 181 8.66 3.76 14.07
C THR A 181 9.21 3.61 12.65
N LEU A 182 8.37 3.15 11.71
CA LEU A 182 8.76 2.97 10.30
C LEU A 182 9.04 4.29 9.60
N ILE A 183 8.30 5.35 9.93
CA ILE A 183 8.56 6.71 9.43
C ILE A 183 9.89 7.24 9.96
N GLU A 184 10.11 7.17 11.29
CA GLU A 184 11.34 7.66 11.94
C GLU A 184 12.60 7.00 11.37
N HIS A 185 12.54 5.71 11.03
CA HIS A 185 13.63 4.94 10.43
C HIS A 185 13.71 5.05 8.90
N ASN A 186 13.01 6.01 8.28
CA ASN A 186 13.01 6.23 6.83
C ASN A 186 12.49 5.04 5.98
N ILE A 187 11.81 4.07 6.59
CA ILE A 187 11.34 2.84 5.93
C ILE A 187 10.11 3.13 5.08
N CYS A 188 9.26 4.06 5.50
CA CYS A 188 8.08 4.50 4.76
C CYS A 188 8.47 5.10 3.40
N ASP A 189 8.10 4.45 2.29
CA ASP A 189 8.31 4.96 0.92
C ASP A 189 7.05 5.60 0.35
N PHE A 190 5.88 5.20 0.85
CA PHE A 190 4.58 5.75 0.46
C PHE A 190 3.63 5.85 1.65
N ILE A 191 2.72 6.82 1.61
CA ILE A 191 1.52 6.85 2.45
C ILE A 191 0.32 6.86 1.50
N ALA A 192 -0.58 5.89 1.67
CA ALA A 192 -1.78 5.74 0.85
C ALA A 192 -3.00 5.51 1.74
N SER A 193 -4.21 5.68 1.22
CA SER A 193 -5.40 5.66 2.07
C SER A 193 -5.84 4.26 2.46
N ASP A 194 -5.68 3.27 1.58
CA ASP A 194 -6.34 1.96 1.72
C ASP A 194 -7.85 2.16 2.01
N ALA A 195 -8.44 3.07 1.21
CA ALA A 195 -9.83 3.49 1.37
C ALA A 195 -10.79 2.43 0.84
N HIS A 196 -11.79 2.12 1.66
CA HIS A 196 -12.86 1.16 1.36
C HIS A 196 -14.27 1.78 1.53
N SER A 197 -14.34 3.01 2.03
CA SER A 197 -15.61 3.59 2.48
C SER A 197 -15.65 5.11 2.36
N THR A 198 -16.85 5.69 2.50
CA THR A 198 -17.01 7.15 2.63
C THR A 198 -16.81 7.65 4.06
N GLY A 199 -16.63 6.73 5.03
CA GLY A 199 -16.53 7.03 6.45
C GLY A 199 -15.13 6.80 7.00
N ARG A 200 -14.99 5.78 7.84
CA ARG A 200 -13.79 5.51 8.64
C ARG A 200 -12.55 5.28 7.77
N ARG A 201 -12.64 4.40 6.76
CA ARG A 201 -11.58 4.15 5.76
C ARG A 201 -11.89 4.94 4.49
N SER A 202 -11.73 6.26 4.54
CA SER A 202 -12.00 7.17 3.41
C SER A 202 -10.73 7.65 2.72
N PRO A 203 -10.79 8.06 1.44
CA PRO A 203 -9.62 8.45 0.66
C PRO A 203 -9.08 9.82 1.11
N LYS A 204 -8.32 9.79 2.22
CA LYS A 204 -7.73 10.96 2.87
C LYS A 204 -6.31 10.64 3.31
N ILE A 205 -5.33 11.33 2.73
CA ILE A 205 -3.90 11.08 2.99
C ILE A 205 -3.13 12.30 3.51
N GLU A 206 -3.62 13.52 3.26
CA GLU A 206 -2.87 14.76 3.56
C GLU A 206 -2.44 14.87 5.03
N GLU A 207 -3.39 14.70 5.95
CA GLU A 207 -3.13 14.81 7.39
C GLU A 207 -2.08 13.80 7.87
N ALA A 208 -2.12 12.57 7.35
CA ALA A 208 -1.14 11.53 7.66
C ALA A 208 0.25 11.87 7.11
N ILE A 209 0.32 12.45 5.90
CA ILE A 209 1.58 12.92 5.32
C ILE A 209 2.16 14.07 6.15
N ILE A 210 1.35 15.05 6.56
CA ILE A 210 1.79 16.16 7.43
C ILE A 210 2.27 15.62 8.78
N GLN A 211 1.53 14.69 9.40
CA GLN A 211 1.94 14.08 10.65
C GLN A 211 3.25 13.30 10.51
N GLY A 212 3.41 12.53 9.43
CA GLY A 212 4.63 11.81 9.14
C GLY A 212 5.84 12.73 8.90
N ASP A 213 5.65 13.85 8.22
CA ASP A 213 6.73 14.83 7.98
C ASP A 213 7.22 15.51 9.26
N LYS A 214 6.33 15.66 10.26
CA LYS A 214 6.71 16.08 11.61
C LYS A 214 7.54 15.04 12.37
N LEU A 215 7.33 13.75 12.09
CA LEU A 215 8.12 12.65 12.68
C LEU A 215 9.48 12.51 12.00
N ARG A 216 9.54 12.73 10.68
CA ARG A 216 10.77 12.73 9.90
C ARG A 216 10.70 13.77 8.79
N ALA A 217 11.52 14.82 8.91
CA ALA A 217 11.60 15.88 7.93
C ALA A 217 11.94 15.34 6.53
N GLY A 218 11.21 15.82 5.52
CA GLY A 218 11.39 15.43 4.12
C GLY A 218 10.59 14.19 3.71
N LEU A 219 9.82 13.58 4.63
CA LEU A 219 8.91 12.49 4.29
C LEU A 219 7.89 12.93 3.25
N LYS A 220 7.30 14.13 3.39
CA LYS A 220 6.28 14.64 2.45
C LYS A 220 6.81 14.66 1.02
N ASP A 221 8.01 15.19 0.83
CA ASP A 221 8.66 15.26 -0.47
C ASP A 221 8.99 13.86 -1.00
N LYS A 222 9.49 12.97 -0.14
CA LYS A 222 9.80 11.58 -0.49
C LYS A 222 8.57 10.84 -1.01
N VAL A 223 7.48 10.79 -0.24
CA VAL A 223 6.28 10.03 -0.60
C VAL A 223 5.57 10.61 -1.82
N THR A 224 5.57 11.94 -1.97
CA THR A 224 4.98 12.62 -3.14
C THR A 224 5.74 12.27 -4.42
N LYS A 225 7.08 12.43 -4.41
CA LYS A 225 7.92 12.11 -5.58
C LYS A 225 7.89 10.63 -5.91
N ASN A 226 7.89 9.75 -4.91
CA ASN A 226 7.81 8.31 -5.14
C ASN A 226 6.49 7.91 -5.80
N ALA A 227 5.36 8.49 -5.39
CA ALA A 227 4.07 8.22 -6.03
C ALA A 227 4.05 8.67 -7.51
N GLU A 228 4.69 9.80 -7.85
CA GLU A 228 4.86 10.23 -9.24
C GLU A 228 5.71 9.25 -10.05
N LYS A 229 6.79 8.73 -9.47
CA LYS A 229 7.67 7.73 -10.10
C LYS A 229 6.99 6.40 -10.39
N ILE A 230 5.95 6.01 -9.61
CA ILE A 230 5.12 4.85 -9.97
C ILE A 230 4.45 5.10 -11.31
N LEU A 231 3.81 6.27 -11.48
CA LEU A 231 3.07 6.59 -12.71
C LEU A 231 3.98 6.69 -13.95
N SER A 232 5.22 7.17 -13.80
CA SER A 232 6.21 7.22 -14.88
C SER A 232 7.05 5.95 -15.02
N ASN A 233 6.85 4.95 -14.15
CA ASN A 233 7.67 3.72 -14.08
C ASN A 233 9.18 3.99 -13.84
N ASP A 234 9.50 5.15 -13.26
CA ASP A 234 10.87 5.54 -12.93
C ASP A 234 11.39 4.79 -11.70
N SER A 235 12.71 4.65 -11.58
CA SER A 235 13.32 3.95 -10.43
C SER A 235 13.22 4.72 -9.11
N ILE A 236 12.82 4.00 -8.06
CA ILE A 236 12.75 4.46 -6.68
C ILE A 236 13.88 3.80 -5.89
N ASN A 237 14.68 4.61 -5.19
CA ASN A 237 15.73 4.14 -4.30
C ASN A 237 15.25 4.31 -2.86
N SER A 238 15.27 3.23 -2.08
CA SER A 238 15.00 3.29 -0.65
C SER A 238 16.29 3.57 0.12
N CYS A 239 16.19 4.42 1.14
CA CYS A 239 17.26 4.72 2.09
C CYS A 239 16.84 4.30 3.51
N ALA A 240 16.11 3.20 3.61
CA ALA A 240 15.58 2.66 4.86
C ALA A 240 16.70 2.32 5.86
N GLU A 241 16.48 2.68 7.13
CA GLU A 241 17.38 2.39 8.23
C GLU A 241 16.88 1.17 9.00
N LYS A 242 17.78 0.25 9.36
CA LYS A 242 17.40 -0.95 10.13
C LYS A 242 16.80 -0.58 11.48
N VAL A 243 15.69 -1.22 11.84
CA VAL A 243 15.09 -1.10 13.17
C VAL A 243 15.93 -1.88 14.17
N LYS A 244 16.44 -1.19 15.20
CA LYS A 244 17.22 -1.81 16.29
C LYS A 244 16.29 -2.28 17.41
N GLU A 245 16.53 -3.47 17.94
CA GLU A 245 15.84 -3.91 19.15
C GLU A 245 16.35 -3.14 20.37
N LYS A 246 15.44 -2.56 21.16
CA LYS A 246 15.78 -2.07 22.49
C LYS A 246 16.04 -3.28 23.38
N LYS A 247 17.29 -3.51 23.77
CA LYS A 247 17.63 -4.51 24.81
C LYS A 247 16.85 -4.16 26.07
N SER A 248 15.96 -5.03 26.50
CA SER A 248 15.22 -4.84 27.76
C SER A 248 16.21 -4.71 28.91
N ILE A 249 16.06 -3.70 29.77
CA ILE A 249 16.88 -3.51 30.98
C ILE A 249 16.77 -4.75 31.90
N PHE A 250 15.66 -5.48 31.84
CA PHE A 250 15.46 -6.74 32.57
C PHE A 250 16.25 -7.93 32.01
N SER A 251 16.79 -7.85 30.78
CA SER A 251 17.71 -8.88 30.26
C SER A 251 19.06 -8.90 30.99
N PHE A 252 19.44 -7.78 31.62
CA PHE A 252 20.63 -7.71 32.47
C PHE A 252 20.40 -8.34 33.86
N LEU A 253 19.16 -8.34 34.36
CA LEU A 253 18.81 -8.90 35.67
C LEU A 253 18.56 -10.42 35.65
N LYS A 254 18.41 -11.03 34.48
CA LYS A 254 18.29 -12.50 34.32
C LYS A 254 19.63 -13.22 34.13
N ARG A 255 20.75 -12.54 34.36
CA ARG A 255 22.12 -13.06 34.17
C ARG A 255 22.97 -13.09 35.45
N LYS A 256 22.34 -13.06 36.63
CA LYS A 256 23.00 -13.31 37.92
C LYS A 256 22.40 -14.53 38.60
#